data_AF-A0A9W8WRY9-F1
#
_entry.id   AF-A0A9W8WRY9-F1
#
_cell.length_a   1.000
_cell.length_b   1.000
_cell.length_c   1.000
_cell.angle_alpha   90.00
_cell.angle_beta   90.00
_cell.angle_gamma   90.00
#
_symmetry.space_group_name_H-M   'P 1'
#
loop_
_entity.id
_entity.type
_entity.pdbx_description
1 polymer ?
#
loop_
_entity_poly.entity_id
_entity_poly.type
_entity_poly.pdbx_seq_one_letter_code
_entity_poly.pdbx_strand_id
1 'polypeptide(L)'
;GGVTCPGAGANGYFYRCCSSAGHCGPKNDIQDQALYCGDGCQAGYGKCDTQKAPSEPTVARGADAGEGETCGPIVNKKCQAGLCCSGSNFCGTGADFCGAANWCQKNWSGSTNLCKA
;
A
#
# COMPACT_ATOMS: atom_id res chain seq x y z
N GLY A 1 -21.65 -5.01 11.37
CA GLY A 1 -20.34 -5.67 11.52
C GLY A 1 -19.26 -4.63 11.37
N GLY A 2 -18.29 -4.57 12.27
CA GLY A 2 -17.18 -3.60 12.20
C GLY A 2 -16.07 -4.07 11.27
N VAL A 3 -15.29 -3.11 10.73
CA VAL A 3 -14.09 -3.39 9.92
C VAL A 3 -12.99 -3.91 10.84
N THR A 4 -12.51 -5.13 10.61
CA THR A 4 -11.27 -5.61 11.23
C THR A 4 -10.12 -5.51 10.23
N CYS A 5 -8.94 -5.15 10.73
CA CYS A 5 -7.72 -4.92 9.98
C CYS A 5 -6.73 -6.06 10.27
N PRO A 6 -6.85 -7.21 9.57
CA PRO A 6 -6.08 -8.41 9.90
C PRO A 6 -4.59 -8.31 9.55
N GLY A 7 -4.19 -7.32 8.76
CA GLY A 7 -2.85 -7.24 8.18
C GLY A 7 -2.73 -8.00 6.86
N ALA A 8 -1.74 -7.61 6.03
CA ALA A 8 -1.40 -8.23 4.76
C ALA A 8 0.09 -8.03 4.42
N GLY A 9 0.59 -8.79 3.45
CA GLY A 9 1.98 -8.74 2.99
C GLY A 9 2.97 -9.25 4.04
N ALA A 10 4.22 -8.79 3.95
CA ALA A 10 5.32 -9.25 4.81
C ALA A 10 4.96 -9.12 6.31
N ASN A 11 4.90 -10.25 7.01
CA ASN A 11 4.53 -10.36 8.43
C ASN A 11 3.20 -9.67 8.79
N GLY A 12 2.28 -9.52 7.83
CA GLY A 12 1.03 -8.80 8.04
C GLY A 12 1.23 -7.31 8.33
N TYR A 13 2.31 -6.68 7.85
CA TYR A 13 2.63 -5.28 8.14
C TYR A 13 1.60 -4.28 7.59
N PHE A 14 1.12 -4.51 6.37
CA PHE A 14 0.19 -3.59 5.72
C PHE A 14 -1.24 -3.83 6.20
N TYR A 15 -2.11 -2.83 6.23
CA TYR A 15 -3.52 -2.94 6.65
C TYR A 15 -3.73 -3.55 8.05
N ARG A 16 -2.78 -3.41 8.98
CA ARG A 16 -2.84 -4.03 10.31
C ARG A 16 -3.44 -3.15 11.39
N CYS A 17 -3.36 -1.84 11.22
CA CYS A 17 -3.84 -0.86 12.20
C CYS A 17 -5.18 -0.30 11.74
N CYS A 18 -6.13 -0.17 12.67
CA CYS A 18 -7.41 0.49 12.41
C CYS A 18 -7.31 1.91 12.98
N SER A 19 -7.24 2.92 12.10
CA SER A 19 -7.09 4.32 12.52
C SER A 19 -8.32 4.81 13.29
N SER A 20 -8.22 6.00 13.91
CA SER A 20 -9.36 6.67 14.55
C SER A 20 -10.54 6.95 13.60
N ALA A 21 -10.28 7.03 12.29
CA ALA A 21 -11.29 7.17 11.24
C ALA A 21 -11.86 5.84 10.73
N GLY A 22 -11.43 4.70 11.26
CA GLY A 22 -11.92 3.37 10.85
C GLY A 22 -11.31 2.86 9.55
N HIS A 23 -10.12 3.33 9.16
CA HIS A 23 -9.42 2.87 7.96
C HIS A 23 -8.25 1.95 8.32
N CYS A 24 -8.09 0.86 7.56
CA CYS A 24 -6.96 -0.04 7.72
C CYS A 24 -5.71 0.51 7.01
N GLY A 25 -4.56 0.48 7.70
CA GLY A 25 -3.26 0.80 7.10
C GLY A 25 -2.07 0.36 7.97
N PRO A 26 -0.84 0.72 7.58
CA PRO A 26 -0.48 1.42 6.32
C PRO A 26 -0.79 0.57 5.08
N LYS A 27 -1.18 1.18 3.97
CA LYS A 27 -1.61 0.41 2.77
C LYS A 27 -0.45 0.00 1.86
N ASN A 28 0.68 0.68 1.94
CA ASN A 28 1.87 0.43 1.14
C ASN A 28 3.11 1.01 1.85
N ASP A 29 4.27 0.94 1.21
CA ASP A 29 5.58 1.32 1.75
C ASP A 29 5.83 2.84 1.82
N ILE A 30 4.96 3.66 1.24
CA ILE A 30 5.07 5.13 1.25
C ILE A 30 4.08 5.81 2.18
N GLN A 31 3.17 5.06 2.80
CA GLN A 31 2.27 5.56 3.84
C GLN A 31 2.85 5.22 5.21
N ASP A 32 3.15 6.24 6.01
CA ASP A 32 3.63 6.04 7.37
C ASP A 32 2.57 5.27 8.20
N GLN A 33 3.02 4.25 8.92
CA GLN A 33 2.15 3.51 9.82
C GLN A 33 1.53 4.42 10.88
N ALA A 34 2.20 5.49 11.31
CA ALA A 34 1.75 6.36 12.39
C ALA A 34 0.40 7.02 12.07
N LEU A 35 0.08 7.19 10.78
CA LEU A 35 -1.23 7.64 10.29
C LEU A 35 -2.38 6.69 10.68
N TYR A 36 -2.07 5.44 11.00
CA TYR A 36 -3.03 4.37 11.27
C TYR A 36 -2.87 3.75 12.66
N CYS A 37 -1.64 3.55 13.11
CA CYS A 37 -1.28 2.89 14.36
C CYS A 37 -1.05 3.88 15.52
N GLY A 38 -1.01 5.18 15.23
CA GLY A 38 -0.79 6.24 16.22
C GLY A 38 -2.01 6.50 17.11
N ASP A 39 -2.09 7.72 17.61
CA ASP A 39 -3.13 8.13 18.55
C ASP A 39 -4.55 7.88 18.00
N GLY A 40 -5.39 7.25 18.83
CA GLY A 40 -6.75 6.89 18.46
C GLY A 40 -6.88 5.63 17.60
N CYS A 41 -5.79 4.86 17.39
CA CYS A 41 -5.90 3.51 16.83
C CYS A 41 -6.85 2.63 17.65
N GLN A 42 -7.73 1.90 16.97
CA GLN A 42 -8.80 1.11 17.57
C GLN A 42 -8.36 -0.34 17.83
N ALA A 43 -7.84 -0.63 19.02
CA ALA A 43 -7.20 -1.90 19.37
C ALA A 43 -8.11 -3.15 19.25
N GLY A 44 -9.43 -2.99 19.30
CA GLY A 44 -10.39 -4.09 19.05
C GLY A 44 -10.51 -4.48 17.57
N TYR A 45 -10.06 -3.61 16.67
CA TYR A 45 -10.21 -3.74 15.22
C TYR A 45 -8.87 -3.82 14.48
N GLY A 46 -7.74 -3.55 15.13
CA GLY A 46 -6.41 -3.65 14.53
C GLY A 46 -5.30 -3.70 15.58
N LYS A 47 -4.06 -3.88 15.12
CA LYS A 47 -2.85 -3.84 15.93
C LYS A 47 -2.46 -2.38 16.18
N CYS A 48 -2.54 -1.91 17.42
CA CYS A 48 -2.20 -0.52 17.79
C CYS A 48 -0.84 -0.47 18.48
N ASP A 49 0.19 -0.86 17.73
CA ASP A 49 1.58 -0.88 18.14
C ASP A 49 2.44 -0.25 17.05
N THR A 50 3.69 0.03 17.38
CA THR A 50 4.68 0.54 16.41
C THR A 50 5.54 -0.63 15.94
N GLN A 51 5.64 -0.81 14.63
CA GLN A 51 6.49 -1.82 13.99
C GLN A 51 7.39 -1.17 12.95
N LYS A 52 8.63 -1.62 12.83
CA LYS A 52 9.49 -1.11 11.76
C LYS A 52 8.92 -1.52 10.40
N ALA A 53 8.89 -0.59 9.43
CA ALA A 53 8.53 -0.91 8.06
C ALA A 53 9.42 -2.06 7.52
N PRO A 54 8.80 -3.08 6.90
CA PRO A 54 9.54 -4.16 6.26
C PRO A 54 10.39 -3.57 5.15
N SER A 55 11.58 -4.13 4.97
CA SER A 55 12.37 -3.84 3.77
C SER A 55 11.62 -4.33 2.53
N GLU A 56 11.94 -3.73 1.39
CA GLU A 56 11.48 -4.24 0.10
C GLU A 56 11.83 -5.75 -0.03
N PRO A 57 10.93 -6.59 -0.59
CA PRO A 57 11.22 -8.00 -0.79
C PRO A 57 12.52 -8.20 -1.56
N THR A 58 13.43 -9.01 -1.02
CA THR A 58 14.70 -9.36 -1.68
C THR A 58 14.56 -10.49 -2.70
N VAL A 59 13.40 -11.18 -2.69
CA VAL A 59 13.07 -12.22 -3.66
C VAL A 59 12.68 -11.59 -5.00
N ALA A 60 12.90 -12.33 -6.09
CA ALA A 60 12.50 -11.89 -7.42
C ALA A 60 11.02 -11.50 -7.44
N ARG A 61 10.71 -10.37 -8.08
CA ARG A 61 9.34 -9.91 -8.27
C ARG A 61 8.56 -10.90 -9.14
N GLY A 62 7.25 -10.98 -8.92
CA GLY A 62 6.35 -11.66 -9.84
C GLY A 62 6.32 -10.98 -11.21
N ALA A 63 5.64 -11.61 -12.17
CA ALA A 63 5.38 -10.99 -13.47
C ALA A 63 4.66 -9.64 -13.31
N ASP A 64 4.98 -8.70 -14.20
CA ASP A 64 4.38 -7.37 -14.21
C ASP A 64 2.87 -7.47 -14.39
N ALA A 65 2.16 -6.70 -13.57
CA ALA A 65 0.72 -6.65 -13.46
C ALA A 65 0.11 -5.70 -14.51
N GLY A 66 -0.91 -6.17 -15.22
CA GLY A 66 -1.68 -5.39 -16.18
C GLY A 66 -2.64 -4.40 -15.53
N GLU A 67 -3.37 -3.66 -16.36
CA GLU A 67 -4.37 -2.70 -15.88
C GLU A 67 -5.48 -3.39 -15.07
N GLY A 68 -5.83 -2.81 -13.91
CA GLY A 68 -6.78 -3.38 -12.97
C GLY A 68 -6.23 -4.51 -12.08
N GLU A 69 -5.02 -5.01 -12.34
CA GLU A 69 -4.37 -6.00 -11.50
C GLU A 69 -3.70 -5.39 -10.26
N THR A 70 -3.43 -6.22 -9.26
CA THR A 70 -2.80 -5.79 -8.02
C THR A 70 -1.28 -5.62 -8.16
N CYS A 71 -0.76 -4.61 -7.47
CA CYS A 71 0.66 -4.24 -7.47
C CYS A 71 1.16 -3.89 -6.07
N GLY A 72 2.43 -3.54 -5.97
CA GLY A 72 3.01 -3.04 -4.73
C GLY A 72 3.68 -4.12 -3.88
N PRO A 73 4.19 -3.72 -2.70
CA PRO A 73 4.96 -4.59 -1.81
C PRO A 73 4.13 -5.75 -1.23
N ILE A 74 2.80 -5.62 -1.21
CA ILE A 74 1.90 -6.62 -0.65
C ILE A 74 1.89 -7.90 -1.50
N VAL A 75 1.95 -7.75 -2.82
CA VAL A 75 1.92 -8.87 -3.79
C VAL A 75 3.25 -9.06 -4.52
N ASN A 76 4.25 -8.22 -4.21
CA ASN A 76 5.57 -8.21 -4.83
C ASN A 76 5.53 -8.15 -6.38
N LYS A 77 4.67 -7.27 -6.94
CA LYS A 77 4.51 -7.08 -8.39
C LYS A 77 4.58 -5.59 -8.76
N LYS A 78 5.24 -5.31 -9.88
CA LYS A 78 5.20 -4.00 -10.54
C LYS A 78 4.07 -3.96 -11.55
N CYS A 79 3.60 -2.76 -11.90
CA CYS A 79 2.72 -2.61 -13.06
C CYS A 79 3.50 -2.69 -14.38
N GLN A 80 2.82 -3.09 -15.44
CA GLN A 80 3.33 -3.02 -16.81
C GLN A 80 3.69 -1.58 -17.21
N ALA A 81 4.54 -1.46 -18.24
CA ALA A 81 4.96 -0.16 -18.77
C ALA A 81 3.77 0.75 -19.11
N GLY A 82 3.87 2.02 -18.72
CA GLY A 82 2.79 3.01 -18.91
C GLY A 82 1.73 3.04 -17.81
N LEU A 83 1.74 2.10 -16.86
CA LEU A 83 0.79 2.03 -15.74
C LEU A 83 1.43 2.47 -14.41
N CYS A 84 0.63 3.13 -13.58
CA CYS A 84 0.96 3.53 -12.22
C CYS A 84 0.39 2.53 -11.22
N CYS A 85 1.15 2.23 -10.18
CA CYS A 85 0.65 1.51 -9.02
C CYS A 85 0.05 2.53 -8.03
N SER A 86 -1.28 2.55 -7.88
CA SER A 86 -1.98 3.50 -7.00
C SER A 86 -1.71 3.23 -5.52
N GLY A 87 -2.07 4.18 -4.66
CA GLY A 87 -2.03 4.03 -3.20
C GLY A 87 -2.94 2.93 -2.65
N SER A 88 -3.86 2.45 -3.48
CA SER A 88 -4.77 1.33 -3.19
C SER A 88 -4.26 -0.01 -3.72
N ASN A 89 -3.02 -0.08 -4.22
CA ASN A 89 -2.35 -1.29 -4.71
C ASN A 89 -2.94 -1.87 -6.00
N PHE A 90 -3.43 -1.02 -6.91
CA PHE A 90 -3.91 -1.41 -8.24
C PHE A 90 -3.20 -0.65 -9.35
N CYS A 91 -2.97 -1.33 -10.47
CA CYS A 91 -2.41 -0.75 -11.68
C CYS A 91 -3.45 -0.01 -12.50
N GLY A 92 -3.10 1.16 -13.01
CA GLY A 92 -3.95 1.92 -13.90
C GLY A 92 -3.31 3.22 -14.38
N THR A 93 -4.10 4.06 -15.03
CA THR A 93 -3.66 5.35 -15.60
C THR A 93 -4.47 6.51 -15.03
N GLY A 94 -4.07 7.75 -15.35
CA GLY A 94 -4.80 8.94 -14.90
C GLY A 94 -4.52 9.34 -13.44
N ALA A 95 -5.16 10.41 -12.99
CA ALA A 95 -4.86 11.03 -11.69
C ALA A 95 -5.17 10.14 -10.48
N ASP A 96 -6.16 9.24 -10.61
CA ASP A 96 -6.57 8.31 -9.55
C ASP A 96 -5.51 7.24 -9.25
N PHE A 97 -4.63 6.99 -10.20
CA PHE A 97 -3.55 6.00 -10.07
C PHE A 97 -2.18 6.66 -9.99
N CYS A 98 -1.97 7.69 -10.82
CA CYS A 98 -0.68 8.34 -11.00
C CYS A 98 -0.49 9.62 -10.17
N GLY A 99 -1.53 10.10 -9.48
CA GLY A 99 -1.45 11.34 -8.69
C GLY A 99 -0.75 11.15 -7.34
N ALA A 100 0.02 12.16 -6.91
CA ALA A 100 0.59 12.18 -5.55
C ALA A 100 -0.47 12.10 -4.45
N ALA A 101 -1.61 12.77 -4.66
CA ALA A 101 -2.75 12.73 -3.73
C ALA A 101 -3.33 11.31 -3.54
N ASN A 102 -3.12 10.42 -4.51
CA ASN A 102 -3.53 9.02 -4.44
C ASN A 102 -2.36 8.10 -4.09
N TRP A 103 -1.28 8.61 -3.49
CA TRP A 103 -0.09 7.86 -3.08
C TRP A 103 0.42 6.92 -4.17
N CYS A 104 0.68 7.45 -5.37
CA CYS A 104 1.27 6.68 -6.45
C CYS A 104 2.64 6.10 -6.04
N GLN A 105 2.78 4.78 -6.15
CA GLN A 105 3.92 4.00 -5.71
C GLN A 105 4.97 3.94 -6.84
N LYS A 106 5.87 4.93 -6.91
CA LYS A 106 6.87 5.08 -7.98
C LYS A 106 7.69 3.81 -8.23
N ASN A 107 8.14 3.16 -7.17
CA ASN A 107 8.97 1.95 -7.24
C ASN A 107 8.20 0.70 -7.67
N TRP A 108 6.86 0.77 -7.69
CA TRP A 108 5.96 -0.32 -8.05
C TRP A 108 5.19 -0.05 -9.35
N SER A 109 5.44 1.09 -9.98
CA SER A 109 4.89 1.48 -11.28
C SER A 109 5.77 0.98 -12.44
N GLY A 110 5.20 0.92 -13.65
CA GLY A 110 5.95 0.49 -14.84
C GLY A 110 7.06 1.46 -15.25
N SER A 111 7.01 2.71 -14.78
CA SER A 111 8.11 3.67 -14.85
C SER A 111 7.98 4.68 -13.70
N THR A 112 9.12 5.07 -13.09
CA THR A 112 9.14 5.91 -11.88
C THR A 112 8.68 7.36 -12.12
N ASN A 113 8.74 7.83 -13.36
CA ASN A 113 8.32 9.16 -13.78
C ASN A 113 6.80 9.29 -14.05
N LEU A 114 6.04 8.19 -14.01
CA LEU A 114 4.60 8.23 -14.24
C LEU A 114 3.84 8.82 -13.05
N CYS A 115 4.31 8.61 -11.83
CA CYS A 115 3.73 9.21 -10.64
C CYS A 115 4.03 10.72 -10.60
N LYS A 116 3.01 11.53 -10.82
CA LYS A 116 3.10 12.99 -10.78
C LYS A 116 3.28 13.45 -9.33
N ALA A 117 4.10 14.48 -9.15
CA ALA A 117 4.25 15.19 -7.88
C ALA A 117 2.97 15.94 -7.51
#